data_AF-A0A7J2U0D4-F1
#
_entry.id   AF-A0A7J2U0D4-F1
#
_cell.length_a   1.000
_cell.length_b   1.000
_cell.length_c   1.000
_cell.angle_alpha   90.00
_cell.angle_beta   90.00
_cell.angle_gamma   90.00
#
_symmetry.space_group_name_H-M   'P 1'
#
loop_
_entity.id
_entity.type
_entity.pdbx_description
1 polymer ?
#
loop_
_entity_poly.entity_id
_entity_poly.type
_entity_poly.pdbx_seq_one_letter_code
_entity_poly.pdbx_strand_id
1 'polypeptide(L)'
;MSQQDLMVKVMELLRYAEVFEEDDKVSYSIDELSKRWNVDLDKARGILRKMRREGFVRRTRCGRYKLTLSAKILIRVYKKVKR
;
A
#
# COMPACT_ATOMS: atom_id res chain seq x y z
N MET A 1 -7.80 3.80 -21.19
CA MET A 1 -7.28 2.76 -20.26
C MET A 1 -8.31 1.65 -20.24
N SER A 2 -7.92 0.41 -20.55
CA SER A 2 -8.87 -0.70 -20.58
C SER A 2 -9.28 -1.12 -19.17
N GLN A 3 -10.41 -1.81 -19.02
CA GLN A 3 -10.83 -2.40 -17.74
C GLN A 3 -9.76 -3.38 -17.21
N GLN A 4 -9.09 -4.10 -18.11
CA GLN A 4 -8.01 -5.03 -17.79
C GLN A 4 -6.82 -4.30 -17.15
N ASP A 5 -6.40 -3.16 -17.72
CA ASP A 5 -5.28 -2.37 -17.20
C ASP A 5 -5.56 -1.81 -15.81
N LEU A 6 -6.80 -1.39 -15.56
CA LEU A 6 -7.22 -0.89 -14.26
C LEU A 6 -7.16 -2.00 -13.21
N MET A 7 -7.65 -3.20 -13.56
CA MET A 7 -7.63 -4.36 -12.66
C MET A 7 -6.20 -4.74 -12.27
N VAL A 8 -5.28 -4.80 -13.23
CA VAL A 8 -3.86 -5.10 -12.97
C VAL A 8 -3.25 -4.08 -12.01
N LYS A 9 -3.52 -2.78 -12.23
CA LYS A 9 -3.03 -1.71 -11.35
C LYS A 9 -3.55 -1.84 -9.92
N VAL A 10 -4.86 -2.10 -9.75
CA VAL A 10 -5.47 -2.24 -8.42
C VAL A 10 -4.92 -3.46 -7.69
N MET A 11 -4.78 -4.60 -8.37
CA MET A 11 -4.22 -5.82 -7.78
C MET A 11 -2.77 -5.62 -7.33
N GLU A 12 -1.97 -4.88 -8.10
CA GLU A 12 -0.60 -4.54 -7.71
C GLU A 12 -0.56 -3.68 -6.43
N LEU A 13 -1.43 -2.67 -6.34
CA LEU A 13 -1.53 -1.80 -5.16
C LEU A 13 -1.97 -2.59 -3.92
N LEU A 14 -2.94 -3.49 -4.08
CA LEU A 14 -3.42 -4.35 -3.01
C LEU A 14 -2.31 -5.25 -2.47
N ARG A 15 -1.51 -5.87 -3.36
CA ARG A 15 -0.34 -6.68 -2.95
C ARG A 15 0.64 -5.89 -2.09
N TYR A 16 0.97 -4.65 -2.45
CA TYR A 16 1.86 -3.84 -1.61
C TYR A 16 1.19 -3.39 -0.32
N ALA A 17 -0.13 -3.25 -0.32
CA ALA A 17 -0.88 -2.85 0.86
C ALA A 17 -1.04 -3.99 1.89
N GLU A 18 -0.92 -5.26 1.48
CA GLU A 18 -0.99 -6.43 2.37
C GLU A 18 0.09 -6.45 3.46
N VAL A 19 1.24 -5.82 3.25
CA VAL A 19 2.31 -5.77 4.26
C VAL A 19 2.00 -4.84 5.43
N PHE A 20 1.00 -3.96 5.26
CA PHE A 20 0.56 -3.07 6.31
C PHE A 20 -0.40 -3.82 7.24
N GLU A 21 -0.10 -3.77 8.53
CA GLU A 21 -1.07 -4.19 9.53
C GLU A 21 -2.31 -3.29 9.49
N GLU A 22 -3.50 -3.87 9.65
CA GLU A 22 -4.77 -3.13 9.62
C GLU A 22 -4.93 -2.18 10.82
N ASP A 23 -4.08 -2.29 11.84
CA ASP A 23 -4.05 -1.42 13.02
C ASP A 23 -3.70 0.03 12.65
N ASP A 24 -4.46 0.99 13.20
CA ASP A 24 -4.27 2.44 12.99
C ASP A 24 -3.02 3.02 13.67
N LYS A 25 -2.48 2.29 14.65
CA LYS A 25 -1.28 2.67 15.39
C LYS A 25 0.00 2.31 14.66
N VAL A 26 -0.06 1.35 13.74
CA VAL A 26 1.14 0.83 13.06
C VAL A 26 1.46 1.70 11.84
N SER A 27 2.73 2.12 11.76
CA SER A 27 3.28 2.84 10.62
C SER A 27 4.69 2.35 10.35
N TYR A 28 5.11 2.36 9.09
CA TYR A 28 6.40 1.81 8.68
C TYR A 28 7.33 2.87 8.10
N SER A 29 8.63 2.75 8.36
CA SER A 29 9.66 3.49 7.63
C SER A 29 9.80 2.93 6.21
N ILE A 30 10.49 3.66 5.35
CA ILE A 30 10.79 3.16 4.00
C ILE A 30 11.70 1.94 4.04
N ASP A 31 12.65 1.89 4.98
CA ASP A 31 13.57 0.76 5.14
C ASP A 31 12.83 -0.51 5.55
N GLU A 32 11.88 -0.41 6.49
CA GLU A 32 11.04 -1.53 6.90
C GLU A 32 10.19 -2.05 5.73
N LEU A 33 9.60 -1.14 4.94
CA LEU A 33 8.80 -1.51 3.77
C LEU A 33 9.64 -2.15 2.66
N SER A 34 10.86 -1.65 2.42
CA SER A 34 11.78 -2.22 1.43
C SER A 34 12.10 -3.69 1.73
N LYS A 35 12.34 -4.00 3.02
CA LYS A 35 12.56 -5.37 3.51
C LYS A 35 11.30 -6.23 3.36
N ARG A 36 10.14 -5.72 3.76
CA ARG A 36 8.85 -6.45 3.65
C ARG A 36 8.44 -6.74 2.22
N TRP A 37 8.73 -5.84 1.28
CA TRP A 37 8.48 -6.02 -0.15
C TRP A 37 9.58 -6.76 -0.89
N ASN A 38 10.72 -7.01 -0.23
CA ASN A 38 11.92 -7.58 -0.82
C ASN A 38 12.38 -6.81 -2.08
N VAL A 39 12.54 -5.49 -1.94
CA VAL A 39 13.00 -4.59 -3.00
C VAL A 39 14.04 -3.61 -2.47
N ASP A 40 14.85 -3.04 -3.35
CA ASP A 40 15.75 -1.95 -2.99
C ASP A 40 15.01 -0.66 -2.59
N LEU A 41 15.74 0.29 -1.99
CA LEU A 41 15.16 1.53 -1.48
C LEU A 41 14.61 2.43 -2.59
N ASP A 42 15.19 2.44 -3.79
CA ASP A 42 14.73 3.31 -4.88
C ASP A 42 13.42 2.80 -5.47
N LYS A 43 13.29 1.48 -5.63
CA LYS A 43 12.04 0.82 -5.99
C LYS A 43 10.99 1.00 -4.90
N ALA A 44 11.34 0.88 -3.62
CA ALA A 44 10.44 1.17 -2.51
C ALA A 44 9.93 2.63 -2.53
N ARG A 45 10.80 3.61 -2.85
CA ARG A 45 10.40 5.02 -3.05
C ARG A 45 9.41 5.16 -4.20
N GLY A 46 9.65 4.47 -5.32
CA GLY A 46 8.75 4.44 -6.47
C GLY A 46 7.36 3.91 -6.12
N ILE A 47 7.32 2.76 -5.43
CA ILE A 47 6.07 2.13 -4.95
C ILE A 47 5.33 3.09 -4.01
N LEU A 48 6.01 3.66 -3.01
CA LEU A 48 5.38 4.59 -2.07
C LEU A 48 4.85 5.85 -2.74
N ARG A 49 5.57 6.42 -3.71
CA ARG A 49 5.08 7.56 -4.50
C ARG A 49 3.80 7.21 -5.25
N LYS A 50 3.75 6.02 -5.87
CA LYS A 50 2.55 5.51 -6.55
C LYS A 50 1.40 5.32 -5.56
N MET A 51 1.60 4.55 -4.49
CA MET A 51 0.56 4.30 -3.47
C MET A 51 0.03 5.60 -2.85
N ARG A 52 0.89 6.61 -2.64
CA ARG A 52 0.47 7.92 -2.10
C ARG A 52 -0.37 8.70 -3.11
N ARG A 53 0.02 8.70 -4.39
CA ARG A 53 -0.74 9.35 -5.47
C ARG A 53 -2.13 8.75 -5.61
N GLU A 54 -2.24 7.44 -5.48
CA GLU A 54 -3.51 6.70 -5.56
C GLU A 54 -4.31 6.73 -4.23
N GLY A 55 -3.86 7.48 -3.22
CA GLY A 55 -4.56 7.64 -1.95
C GLY A 55 -4.56 6.40 -1.04
N PHE A 56 -3.75 5.38 -1.32
CA PHE A 56 -3.66 4.16 -0.50
C PHE A 56 -2.91 4.39 0.82
N VAL A 57 -1.85 5.19 0.78
CA VAL A 57 -1.00 5.49 1.96
C VAL A 57 -0.86 6.98 2.18
N ARG A 58 -0.66 7.35 3.44
CA ARG A 58 -0.27 8.70 3.85
C ARG A 58 1.05 8.68 4.61
N ARG A 59 1.81 9.77 4.47
CA ARG A 59 3.03 10.01 5.27
C ARG A 59 2.66 10.68 6.59
N THR A 60 3.19 10.20 7.69
CA THR A 60 3.03 10.79 9.02
C THR A 60 4.00 11.95 9.24
N ARG A 61 3.82 12.73 10.31
CA ARG A 61 4.72 13.84 10.66
C ARG A 61 6.17 13.39 10.89
N CYS A 62 6.38 12.19 11.43
CA CYS A 62 7.70 11.58 11.63
C CYS A 62 8.26 10.90 10.36
N GLY A 63 7.64 11.10 9.20
CA GLY A 63 8.15 10.60 7.93
C GLY A 63 7.84 9.13 7.61
N ARG A 64 7.15 8.42 8.51
CA ARG A 64 6.68 7.04 8.33
C ARG A 64 5.41 6.99 7.47
N TYR A 65 5.01 5.80 7.04
CA TYR A 65 3.88 5.58 6.14
C TYR A 65 2.84 4.67 6.79
N LYS A 66 1.56 4.96 6.54
CA LYS A 66 0.45 4.08 6.94
C LYS A 66 -0.71 4.15 5.97
N LEU A 67 -1.57 3.14 5.98
CA LEU A 67 -2.76 3.09 5.17
C LEU A 67 -3.71 4.25 5.49
N THR A 68 -4.43 4.72 4.47
CA THR A 68 -5.61 5.57 4.65
C THR A 68 -6.81 4.74 5.08
N LEU A 69 -7.84 5.38 5.65
CA LEU A 69 -9.08 4.69 6.02
C LEU A 69 -9.73 4.00 4.81
N SER A 70 -9.78 4.69 3.67
CA SER A 70 -10.32 4.15 2.42
C SER A 70 -9.57 2.89 1.97
N ALA A 71 -8.24 2.88 2.06
CA ALA A 71 -7.43 1.72 1.73
C ALA A 71 -7.70 0.53 2.67
N LYS A 72 -7.85 0.78 3.98
CA LYS A 72 -8.20 -0.26 4.96
C LYS A 72 -9.53 -0.93 4.63
N ILE A 73 -10.55 -0.12 4.29
CA ILE A 73 -11.86 -0.62 3.87
C ILE A 73 -11.74 -1.47 2.60
N LEU A 74 -11.02 -0.97 1.60
CA LEU A 74 -10.78 -1.66 0.33
C LEU A 74 -10.11 -3.02 0.52
N ILE A 75 -9.06 -3.08 1.33
CA ILE A 75 -8.33 -4.33 1.65
C ILE A 75 -9.25 -5.30 2.38
N ARG A 76 -10.08 -4.82 3.32
CA ARG A 76 -11.03 -5.67 4.06
C ARG A 76 -12.10 -6.26 3.14
N VAL A 77 -12.66 -5.45 2.23
CA VAL A 77 -13.62 -5.92 1.22
C VAL A 77 -12.95 -6.94 0.30
N TYR A 78 -11.75 -6.65 -0.20
CA TYR A 78 -11.00 -7.55 -1.07
C TYR A 78 -10.73 -8.91 -0.41
N LYS A 79 -10.24 -8.92 0.84
CA LYS A 79 -10.01 -10.16 1.60
C LYS A 79 -11.30 -10.96 1.83
N LYS A 80 -12.43 -10.28 2.01
CA LYS A 80 -13.74 -10.92 2.21
C LYS A 80 -14.29 -11.53 0.92
N VAL A 81 -14.06 -10.89 -0.24
CA VAL A 81 -14.52 -11.35 -1.55
C VAL A 81 -13.63 -12.45 -2.14
N LYS A 82 -12.34 -12.45 -1.81
CA LYS A 82 -11.38 -13.50 -2.24
C LYS A 82 -11.54 -14.83 -1.47
N ARG A 83 -12.24 -14.82 -0.33
CA ARG A 83 -12.66 -16.02 0.41
C ARG A 83 -13.97 -16.54 -0.17
#